data_AF-A0A0M8SQG8-F1
#
_entry.id   AF-A0A0M8SQG8-F1
#
_cell.length_a   1.000
_cell.length_b   1.000
_cell.length_c   1.000
_cell.angle_alpha   90.00
_cell.angle_beta   90.00
_cell.angle_gamma   90.00
#
_symmetry.space_group_name_H-M   'P 1'
#
loop_
_entity.id
_entity.type
_entity.pdbx_description
1 polymer ?
#
loop_
_entity_poly.entity_id
_entity_poly.type
_entity_poly.pdbx_seq_one_letter_code
_entity_poly.pdbx_strand_id
1 'polypeptide(L)'
;MEGTVRPEGYDYDTHSRLAGPLTEPGDKPYRVQYRSLLSREPHRMRAVLLMTLAPILTGLLLVYLVWPTHWVEREGGDRWLVGLDIAMLVSIGLIELFMVTNVASVAHATMVARDPVPVVPEYGTRVAFLTTYVPGKEPISMVRNTLEAAVRLTHTGPLDIWLLDEGDDEQARALCTELGVRHFSRKGVPEWNRENGAHKARTKHGNYNAWIAMHGGGYDFFASVDTDHAPLPNFLERMMGYFRDPDVAFVVGPQVYGNYDSPVTKAAESQQFLFHALIQRAGNRYRAPMFVGTNNVVRIAALRQIGGLYDSITEDMATGFELHRHKNPRTGHHWRSVYTPDVLAVGEGPASWTDFFTQQMRWSRGTYETLFKQYWKAPFSMPPGRLLSYTLMLVYYPMTAVNWLLGIVSCVLFLWFGASGTQVTASVWLMLYSDAAALQIGLYLWNRRHNVSPHEPEGSGGLAGMGMSALSAPIYLKSLGSAVLRTRGQFVVTPKGGQASPDRLWTFRIHLFWAAVLAISLIASVQYRHTHAAMRTWAVLALCIALAPAAIWSWTTLRERGAARAAAKVSTRQKNATGEAEPAVATTTGGN
;
A
#
# COMPACT_ATOMS: atom_id res chain seq x y z
N MET A 1 -16.95 23.04 11.67
CA MET A 1 -17.12 21.62 11.34
C MET A 1 -15.74 21.00 11.36
N GLU A 2 -15.23 20.68 12.55
CA GLU A 2 -13.95 20.00 12.70
C GLU A 2 -14.16 18.51 12.41
N GLY A 3 -13.41 17.99 11.43
CA GLY A 3 -13.62 16.67 10.85
C GLY A 3 -13.31 15.56 11.83
N THR A 4 -14.33 14.75 12.13
CA THR A 4 -14.13 13.42 12.70
C THR A 4 -13.39 12.56 11.67
N VAL A 5 -12.31 11.87 12.08
CA VAL A 5 -11.56 10.92 11.21
C VAL A 5 -12.48 9.83 10.63
N ARG A 6 -13.61 9.59 11.29
CA ARG A 6 -14.72 8.76 10.82
C ARG A 6 -15.78 9.65 10.18
N PRO A 7 -15.89 9.69 8.84
CA PRO A 7 -17.01 10.37 8.21
C PRO A 7 -18.32 9.68 8.55
N GLU A 8 -19.36 10.48 8.76
CA GLU A 8 -20.74 10.00 8.90
C GLU A 8 -21.26 9.44 7.57
N GLY A 9 -22.23 8.52 7.63
CA GLY A 9 -22.91 7.98 6.45
C GLY A 9 -22.32 6.70 5.85
N TYR A 10 -21.24 6.13 6.42
CA TYR A 10 -20.67 4.85 6.00
C TYR A 10 -21.00 3.71 6.99
N ASP A 11 -21.32 2.53 6.45
CA ASP A 11 -21.69 1.34 7.24
C ASP A 11 -20.46 0.62 7.83
N TYR A 12 -19.87 1.19 8.87
CA TYR A 12 -18.76 0.53 9.57
C TYR A 12 -19.20 -0.64 10.45
N ASP A 13 -20.47 -0.74 10.83
CA ASP A 13 -20.94 -1.79 11.72
C ASP A 13 -20.92 -3.14 10.99
N THR A 14 -21.36 -3.19 9.74
CA THR A 14 -21.21 -4.37 8.88
C THR A 14 -19.74 -4.60 8.51
N HIS A 15 -19.01 -3.54 8.13
CA HIS A 15 -17.62 -3.68 7.67
C HIS A 15 -16.63 -4.07 8.78
N SER A 16 -16.94 -3.79 10.04
CA SER A 16 -16.17 -4.27 11.20
C SER A 16 -16.41 -5.75 11.54
N ARG A 17 -17.32 -6.40 10.79
CA ARG A 17 -17.72 -7.81 10.99
C ARG A 17 -17.71 -8.61 9.67
N LEU A 18 -16.90 -8.23 8.69
CA LEU A 18 -16.75 -8.94 7.41
C LEU A 18 -16.29 -10.38 7.57
N ALA A 19 -15.50 -10.68 8.60
CA ALA A 19 -15.15 -12.04 8.99
C ALA A 19 -16.33 -12.77 9.66
N GLY A 20 -17.55 -12.24 9.69
CA GLY A 20 -18.72 -12.87 10.30
C GLY A 20 -18.76 -12.78 11.83
N PRO A 21 -19.74 -13.45 12.47
CA PRO A 21 -19.98 -13.34 13.92
C PRO A 21 -18.85 -13.97 14.74
N LEU A 22 -18.74 -13.56 16.00
CA LEU A 22 -17.90 -14.24 16.98
C LEU A 22 -18.43 -15.65 17.24
N THR A 23 -17.50 -16.58 17.43
CA THR A 23 -17.78 -17.98 17.78
C THR A 23 -17.18 -18.31 19.14
N GLU A 24 -17.70 -19.35 19.78
CA GLU A 24 -17.11 -19.86 21.03
C GLU A 24 -15.89 -20.75 20.74
N PRO A 25 -14.85 -20.71 21.61
CA PRO A 25 -13.74 -21.63 21.50
C PRO A 25 -14.21 -23.06 21.82
N GLY A 26 -13.75 -24.06 21.05
CA GLY A 26 -14.01 -25.46 21.38
C GLY A 26 -13.10 -25.98 22.51
N ASP A 27 -13.36 -27.21 22.99
CA ASP A 27 -12.70 -27.81 24.16
C ASP A 27 -11.23 -28.25 23.96
N LYS A 28 -10.73 -28.20 22.72
CA LYS A 28 -9.35 -28.60 22.37
C LYS A 28 -8.42 -27.39 22.38
N PRO A 29 -7.09 -27.58 22.52
CA PRO A 29 -6.12 -26.50 22.33
C PRO A 29 -6.41 -25.73 21.05
N TYR A 30 -6.77 -24.46 21.20
CA TYR A 30 -7.33 -23.68 20.11
C TYR A 30 -6.29 -23.46 19.01
N ARG A 31 -6.74 -23.61 17.75
CA ARG A 31 -6.00 -23.20 16.56
C ARG A 31 -6.93 -22.39 15.69
N VAL A 32 -6.40 -21.32 15.09
CA VAL A 32 -7.21 -20.42 14.26
C VAL A 32 -7.80 -21.21 13.09
N GLN A 33 -9.13 -21.17 12.98
CA GLN A 33 -9.90 -21.76 11.90
C GLN A 33 -10.10 -20.74 10.78
N TYR A 34 -10.26 -21.22 9.55
CA TYR A 34 -10.42 -20.38 8.37
C TYR A 34 -11.49 -20.92 7.44
N ARG A 35 -12.16 -20.02 6.74
CA ARG A 35 -13.14 -20.33 5.69
C ARG A 35 -12.61 -19.85 4.35
N SER A 36 -12.60 -20.73 3.35
CA SER A 36 -12.17 -20.38 1.99
C SER A 36 -13.23 -19.47 1.34
N LEU A 37 -12.77 -18.39 0.69
CA LEU A 37 -13.66 -17.53 -0.09
C LEU A 37 -14.27 -18.32 -1.24
N LEU A 38 -13.42 -19.02 -2.01
CA LEU A 38 -13.85 -19.84 -3.15
C LEU A 38 -14.87 -20.92 -2.79
N SER A 39 -14.79 -21.50 -1.58
CA SER A 39 -15.75 -22.53 -1.14
C SER A 39 -17.17 -22.01 -0.95
N ARG A 40 -17.34 -20.71 -0.73
CA ARG A 40 -18.64 -20.05 -0.57
C ARG A 40 -19.21 -19.52 -1.88
N GLU A 41 -18.50 -19.70 -2.99
CA GLU A 41 -18.87 -19.12 -4.27
C GLU A 41 -19.94 -19.94 -4.99
N PRO A 42 -21.13 -19.36 -5.27
CA PRO A 42 -22.18 -20.04 -6.01
C PRO A 42 -21.72 -20.49 -7.41
N HIS A 43 -20.84 -19.71 -8.04
CA HIS A 43 -20.30 -19.98 -9.37
C HIS A 43 -18.83 -20.45 -9.34
N ARG A 44 -18.48 -21.30 -8.36
CA ARG A 44 -17.10 -21.80 -8.15
C ARG A 44 -16.43 -22.35 -9.42
N MET A 45 -17.17 -23.03 -10.30
CA MET A 45 -16.61 -23.59 -11.52
C MET A 45 -16.15 -22.50 -12.50
N ARG A 46 -16.96 -21.44 -12.67
CA ARG A 46 -16.60 -20.29 -13.51
C ARG A 46 -15.40 -19.54 -12.93
N ALA A 47 -15.36 -19.40 -11.61
CA ALA A 47 -14.25 -18.79 -10.89
C ALA A 47 -12.94 -19.55 -11.11
N VAL A 48 -12.93 -20.87 -10.88
CA VAL A 48 -11.75 -21.72 -11.11
C VAL A 48 -11.34 -21.71 -12.58
N LEU A 49 -12.30 -21.76 -13.51
CA LEU A 49 -12.02 -21.67 -14.93
C LEU A 49 -11.30 -20.36 -15.29
N LEU A 50 -11.80 -19.21 -14.80
CA LEU A 50 -11.16 -17.91 -15.01
C LEU A 50 -9.73 -17.87 -14.44
N MET A 51 -9.54 -18.36 -13.21
CA MET A 51 -8.23 -18.41 -12.53
C MET A 51 -7.23 -19.34 -13.23
N THR A 52 -7.72 -20.32 -14.00
CA THR A 52 -6.88 -21.27 -14.73
C THR A 52 -6.60 -20.77 -16.16
N LEU A 53 -7.62 -20.29 -16.86
CA LEU A 53 -7.50 -19.81 -18.24
C LEU A 53 -6.65 -18.55 -18.35
N ALA A 54 -6.79 -17.60 -17.42
CA ALA A 54 -6.03 -16.36 -17.45
C ALA A 54 -4.51 -16.59 -17.53
N PRO A 55 -3.86 -17.31 -16.58
CA PRO A 55 -2.42 -17.56 -16.67
C PRO A 55 -2.02 -18.47 -17.84
N ILE A 56 -2.88 -19.44 -18.25
CA ILE A 56 -2.59 -20.30 -19.40
C ILE A 56 -2.51 -19.48 -20.68
N LEU A 57 -3.50 -18.62 -20.96
CA LEU A 57 -3.53 -17.83 -22.19
C LEU A 57 -2.42 -16.78 -22.21
N THR A 58 -2.10 -16.17 -21.07
CA THR A 58 -0.90 -15.32 -20.94
C THR A 58 0.38 -16.13 -21.21
N GLY A 59 0.47 -17.38 -20.72
CA GLY A 59 1.61 -18.27 -20.97
C GLY A 59 1.74 -18.69 -22.44
N LEU A 60 0.62 -18.93 -23.11
CA LEU A 60 0.60 -19.22 -24.55
C LEU A 60 1.07 -18.01 -25.37
N LEU A 61 0.68 -16.79 -24.98
CA LEU A 61 1.18 -15.56 -25.60
C LEU A 61 2.70 -15.44 -25.43
N LEU A 62 3.23 -15.67 -24.23
CA LEU A 62 4.68 -15.69 -23.97
C LEU A 62 5.39 -16.68 -24.91
N VAL A 63 4.94 -17.95 -24.91
CA VAL A 63 5.55 -19.01 -25.72
C VAL A 63 5.48 -18.66 -27.21
N TYR A 64 4.35 -18.13 -27.67
CA TYR A 64 4.18 -17.69 -29.06
C TYR A 64 5.18 -16.58 -29.43
N LEU A 65 5.33 -15.54 -28.60
CA LEU A 65 6.19 -14.40 -28.88
C LEU A 65 7.69 -14.73 -28.92
N VAL A 66 8.14 -15.68 -28.08
CA VAL A 66 9.55 -16.06 -27.98
C VAL A 66 9.90 -17.34 -28.75
N TRP A 67 8.95 -17.90 -29.49
CA TRP A 67 9.18 -19.14 -30.24
C TRP A 67 10.27 -18.95 -31.32
N PRO A 68 11.23 -19.87 -31.48
CA PRO A 68 12.38 -19.69 -32.37
C PRO A 68 12.04 -19.34 -33.82
N THR A 69 10.94 -19.89 -34.37
CA THR A 69 10.54 -19.59 -35.75
C THR A 69 10.00 -18.17 -35.96
N HIS A 70 9.76 -17.42 -34.88
CA HIS A 70 9.35 -16.02 -34.94
C HIS A 70 10.52 -15.06 -34.68
N TRP A 71 11.74 -15.56 -34.46
CA TRP A 71 12.87 -14.67 -34.22
C TRP A 71 13.21 -13.88 -35.49
N VAL A 72 13.67 -12.65 -35.30
CA VAL A 72 14.09 -11.81 -36.42
C VAL A 72 15.42 -12.33 -36.95
N GLU A 73 15.42 -12.77 -38.20
CA GLU A 73 16.63 -13.10 -38.93
C GLU A 73 16.96 -11.96 -39.89
N ARG A 74 18.20 -11.44 -39.81
CA ARG A 74 18.71 -10.42 -40.73
C ARG A 74 19.77 -11.03 -41.63
N GLU A 75 19.41 -11.27 -42.89
CA GLU A 75 20.40 -11.64 -43.91
C GLU A 75 21.27 -10.43 -44.27
N GLY A 76 22.58 -10.53 -44.05
CA GLY A 76 23.55 -9.47 -44.41
C GLY A 76 23.49 -8.19 -43.58
N GLY A 77 22.78 -8.18 -42.44
CA GLY A 77 22.66 -7.01 -41.56
C GLY A 77 23.89 -6.76 -40.68
N ASP A 78 24.05 -5.53 -40.21
CA ASP A 78 25.13 -5.17 -39.29
C ASP A 78 25.05 -5.98 -37.98
N ARG A 79 26.20 -6.50 -37.51
CA ARG A 79 26.28 -7.33 -36.30
C ARG A 79 25.75 -6.64 -35.04
N TRP A 80 25.83 -5.32 -34.96
CA TRP A 80 25.32 -4.56 -33.82
C TRP A 80 23.78 -4.54 -33.78
N LEU A 81 23.11 -4.51 -34.93
CA LEU A 81 21.64 -4.59 -35.02
C LEU A 81 21.12 -5.95 -34.55
N VAL A 82 21.82 -7.03 -34.89
CA VAL A 82 21.51 -8.38 -34.37
C VAL A 82 21.55 -8.40 -32.84
N GLY A 83 22.55 -7.72 -32.24
CA GLY A 83 22.61 -7.56 -30.79
C GLY A 83 21.40 -6.80 -30.21
N LEU A 84 20.90 -5.77 -30.91
CA LEU A 84 19.72 -5.03 -30.49
C LEU A 84 18.42 -5.83 -30.65
N ASP A 85 18.30 -6.64 -31.70
CA ASP A 85 17.17 -7.55 -31.89
C ASP A 85 17.12 -8.61 -30.78
N ILE A 86 18.28 -9.18 -30.40
CA ILE A 86 18.39 -10.12 -29.27
C ILE A 86 18.00 -9.41 -27.96
N ALA A 87 18.48 -8.19 -27.73
CA ALA A 87 18.11 -7.41 -26.54
C ALA A 87 16.60 -7.13 -26.49
N MET A 88 15.98 -6.83 -27.64
CA MET A 88 14.53 -6.67 -27.77
C MET A 88 13.79 -7.98 -27.46
N LEU A 89 14.23 -9.11 -28.01
CA LEU A 89 13.62 -10.43 -27.77
C LEU A 89 13.68 -10.80 -26.28
N VAL A 90 14.82 -10.59 -25.63
CA VAL A 90 14.98 -10.81 -24.18
C VAL A 90 14.04 -9.89 -23.39
N SER A 91 13.92 -8.62 -23.79
CA SER A 91 13.01 -7.66 -23.17
C SER A 91 11.55 -8.12 -23.27
N ILE A 92 11.09 -8.53 -24.46
CA ILE A 92 9.74 -9.07 -24.69
C ILE A 92 9.51 -10.30 -23.83
N GLY A 93 10.43 -11.27 -23.84
CA GLY A 93 10.31 -12.49 -23.04
C GLY A 93 10.22 -12.23 -21.54
N LEU A 94 10.99 -11.27 -21.02
CA LEU A 94 10.94 -10.88 -19.60
C LEU A 94 9.65 -10.14 -19.24
N ILE A 95 9.19 -9.21 -20.09
CA ILE A 95 7.90 -8.50 -19.90
C ILE A 95 6.76 -9.52 -19.81
N GLU A 96 6.71 -10.45 -20.76
CA GLU A 96 5.67 -11.48 -20.83
C GLU A 96 5.78 -12.48 -19.67
N LEU A 97 6.99 -12.87 -19.27
CA LEU A 97 7.21 -13.69 -18.07
C LEU A 97 6.70 -13.01 -16.81
N PHE A 98 6.93 -11.69 -16.66
CA PHE A 98 6.41 -10.94 -15.54
C PHE A 98 4.90 -10.81 -15.58
N MET A 99 4.31 -10.66 -16.76
CA MET A 99 2.86 -10.67 -16.94
C MET A 99 2.25 -12.01 -16.50
N VAL A 100 2.81 -13.13 -16.97
CA VAL A 100 2.40 -14.49 -16.55
C VAL A 100 2.52 -14.65 -15.05
N THR A 101 3.66 -14.25 -14.48
CA THR A 101 3.92 -14.37 -13.04
C THR A 101 2.91 -13.55 -12.23
N ASN A 102 2.59 -12.32 -12.66
CA ASN A 102 1.62 -11.46 -11.98
C ASN A 102 0.19 -12.06 -12.07
N VAL A 103 -0.25 -12.48 -13.26
CA VAL A 103 -1.58 -13.09 -13.45
C VAL A 103 -1.70 -14.39 -12.65
N ALA A 104 -0.69 -15.25 -12.69
CA ALA A 104 -0.63 -16.47 -11.90
C ALA A 104 -0.63 -16.18 -10.40
N SER A 105 0.08 -15.15 -9.94
CA SER A 105 0.11 -14.74 -8.53
C SER A 105 -1.27 -14.30 -8.05
N VAL A 106 -1.97 -13.47 -8.83
CA VAL A 106 -3.33 -13.02 -8.49
C VAL A 106 -4.31 -14.18 -8.52
N ALA A 107 -4.29 -15.01 -9.57
CA ALA A 107 -5.15 -16.19 -9.67
C ALA A 107 -4.93 -17.15 -8.49
N HIS A 108 -3.67 -17.41 -8.14
CA HIS A 108 -3.30 -18.23 -6.98
C HIS A 108 -3.79 -17.63 -5.67
N ALA A 109 -3.56 -16.33 -5.46
CA ALA A 109 -4.03 -15.62 -4.28
C ALA A 109 -5.56 -15.77 -4.14
N THR A 110 -6.29 -15.61 -5.24
CA THR A 110 -7.74 -15.81 -5.27
C THR A 110 -8.15 -17.23 -4.89
N MET A 111 -7.49 -18.25 -5.42
CA MET A 111 -7.81 -19.64 -5.08
C MET A 111 -7.58 -19.97 -3.61
N VAL A 112 -6.56 -19.37 -2.98
CA VAL A 112 -6.17 -19.72 -1.61
C VAL A 112 -6.71 -18.78 -0.53
N ALA A 113 -7.26 -17.63 -0.93
CA ALA A 113 -7.82 -16.60 -0.06
C ALA A 113 -8.86 -17.17 0.91
N ARG A 114 -8.72 -16.79 2.18
CA ARG A 114 -9.54 -17.28 3.27
C ARG A 114 -9.66 -16.26 4.40
N ASP A 115 -10.85 -16.20 4.97
CA ASP A 115 -11.14 -15.39 6.14
C ASP A 115 -10.95 -16.25 7.40
N PRO A 116 -10.40 -15.69 8.49
CA PRO A 116 -10.41 -16.36 9.77
C PRO A 116 -11.85 -16.52 10.28
N VAL A 117 -12.05 -17.43 11.23
CA VAL A 117 -13.29 -17.55 12.00
C VAL A 117 -13.08 -16.80 13.31
N PRO A 118 -13.74 -15.63 13.51
CA PRO A 118 -13.61 -14.86 14.75
C PRO A 118 -14.06 -15.69 15.95
N VAL A 119 -13.32 -15.57 17.05
CA VAL A 119 -13.59 -16.27 18.31
C VAL A 119 -13.58 -15.26 19.44
N VAL A 120 -14.37 -15.50 20.49
CA VAL A 120 -14.37 -14.63 21.68
C VAL A 120 -12.95 -14.54 22.28
N PRO A 121 -12.46 -13.33 22.64
CA PRO A 121 -11.17 -13.13 23.31
C PRO A 121 -10.98 -13.98 24.57
N GLU A 122 -9.72 -14.23 24.93
CA GLU A 122 -9.38 -14.82 26.22
C GLU A 122 -9.49 -13.76 27.34
N TYR A 123 -10.20 -14.11 28.41
CA TYR A 123 -10.40 -13.23 29.56
C TYR A 123 -9.09 -12.97 30.31
N GLY A 124 -8.93 -11.77 30.85
CA GLY A 124 -7.82 -11.43 31.74
C GLY A 124 -6.47 -11.14 31.07
N THR A 125 -6.37 -11.26 29.74
CA THR A 125 -5.15 -10.84 29.01
C THR A 125 -4.89 -9.35 29.20
N ARG A 126 -3.61 -8.97 29.39
CA ARG A 126 -3.21 -7.57 29.61
C ARG A 126 -2.75 -6.94 28.30
N VAL A 127 -3.43 -5.88 27.87
CA VAL A 127 -3.18 -5.20 26.60
C VAL A 127 -2.76 -3.75 26.83
N ALA A 128 -1.70 -3.32 26.14
CA ALA A 128 -1.39 -1.91 25.99
C ALA A 128 -1.81 -1.44 24.58
N PHE A 129 -2.70 -0.47 24.47
CA PHE A 129 -2.95 0.19 23.19
C PHE A 129 -1.96 1.33 23.00
N LEU A 130 -1.22 1.33 21.89
CA LEU A 130 -0.14 2.27 21.60
C LEU A 130 -0.46 3.07 20.34
N THR A 131 -0.23 4.38 20.40
CA THR A 131 -0.10 5.22 19.21
C THR A 131 1.11 6.14 19.40
N THR A 132 1.76 6.53 18.31
CA THR A 132 2.94 7.42 18.36
C THR A 132 2.54 8.88 18.20
N TYR A 133 3.45 9.79 18.48
CA TYR A 133 3.27 11.20 18.14
C TYR A 133 4.62 11.84 17.81
N VAL A 134 4.64 12.61 16.72
CA VAL A 134 5.79 13.40 16.26
C VAL A 134 5.39 14.89 16.23
N PRO A 135 5.76 15.66 17.27
CA PRO A 135 5.45 17.09 17.33
C PRO A 135 5.90 17.86 16.09
N GLY A 136 5.04 18.77 15.63
CA GLY A 136 5.27 19.61 14.44
C GLY A 136 5.11 18.91 13.09
N LYS A 137 4.89 17.59 13.06
CA LYS A 137 4.50 16.84 11.85
C LYS A 137 3.04 16.40 11.88
N GLU A 138 2.55 16.11 13.07
CA GLU A 138 1.18 15.70 13.34
C GLU A 138 0.51 16.79 14.19
N PRO A 139 -0.69 17.26 13.84
CA PRO A 139 -1.41 18.24 14.65
C PRO A 139 -2.00 17.58 15.90
N ILE A 140 -2.03 18.32 17.01
CA ILE A 140 -2.57 17.80 18.28
C ILE A 140 -4.04 17.38 18.20
N SER A 141 -4.82 18.01 17.31
CA SER A 141 -6.22 17.63 17.05
C SER A 141 -6.35 16.23 16.46
N MET A 142 -5.40 15.81 15.62
CA MET A 142 -5.35 14.44 15.10
C MET A 142 -5.04 13.44 16.21
N VAL A 143 -4.06 13.74 17.07
CA VAL A 143 -3.73 12.91 18.23
C VAL A 143 -4.96 12.76 19.13
N ARG A 144 -5.68 13.86 19.40
CA ARG A 144 -6.93 13.87 20.15
C ARG A 144 -7.95 12.92 19.55
N ASN A 145 -8.24 13.03 18.25
CA ASN A 145 -9.21 12.18 17.57
C ASN A 145 -8.90 10.69 17.74
N THR A 146 -7.63 10.31 17.61
CA THR A 146 -7.16 8.94 17.76
C THR A 146 -7.24 8.46 19.22
N LEU A 147 -6.82 9.28 20.18
CA LEU A 147 -6.88 8.93 21.61
C LEU A 147 -8.31 8.86 22.13
N GLU A 148 -9.20 9.77 21.73
CA GLU A 148 -10.62 9.72 22.07
C GLU A 148 -11.29 8.45 21.53
N ALA A 149 -10.87 7.98 20.35
CA ALA A 149 -11.30 6.70 19.83
C ALA A 149 -10.70 5.51 20.60
N ALA A 150 -9.42 5.59 20.99
CA ALA A 150 -8.74 4.55 21.76
C ALA A 150 -9.33 4.36 23.17
N VAL A 151 -9.75 5.43 23.87
CA VAL A 151 -10.36 5.31 25.20
C VAL A 151 -11.75 4.66 25.17
N ARG A 152 -12.40 4.58 23.99
CA ARG A 152 -13.68 3.88 23.80
C ARG A 152 -13.51 2.40 23.48
N LEU A 153 -12.28 1.90 23.41
CA LEU A 153 -12.03 0.48 23.18
C LEU A 153 -12.56 -0.37 24.33
N THR A 154 -13.12 -1.51 23.97
CA THR A 154 -13.58 -2.51 24.92
C THR A 154 -12.62 -3.69 24.94
N HIS A 155 -12.29 -4.17 26.15
CA HIS A 155 -11.44 -5.34 26.34
C HIS A 155 -11.90 -6.15 27.55
N THR A 156 -11.75 -7.47 27.48
CA THR A 156 -12.17 -8.43 28.52
C THR A 156 -11.14 -8.63 29.63
N GLY A 157 -10.18 -7.72 29.74
CA GLY A 157 -9.09 -7.74 30.71
C GLY A 157 -8.50 -6.33 30.90
N PRO A 158 -7.36 -6.19 31.60
CA PRO A 158 -6.71 -4.90 31.78
C PRO A 158 -6.29 -4.29 30.43
N LEU A 159 -6.68 -3.03 30.22
CA LEU A 159 -6.34 -2.24 29.05
C LEU A 159 -5.76 -0.90 29.50
N ASP A 160 -4.55 -0.60 29.06
CA ASP A 160 -3.91 0.70 29.25
C ASP A 160 -3.70 1.38 27.89
N ILE A 161 -4.11 2.64 27.75
CA ILE A 161 -3.88 3.43 26.54
C ILE A 161 -2.61 4.26 26.72
N TRP A 162 -1.73 4.25 25.71
CA TRP A 162 -0.44 4.93 25.73
C TRP A 162 -0.25 5.82 24.50
N LEU A 163 0.24 7.04 24.75
CA LEU A 163 0.82 7.91 23.73
C LEU A 163 2.35 7.83 23.83
N LEU A 164 2.98 7.43 22.73
CA LEU A 164 4.44 7.34 22.58
C LEU A 164 4.93 8.60 21.87
N ASP A 165 5.30 9.60 22.65
CA ASP A 165 5.64 10.94 22.19
C ASP A 165 7.15 11.07 21.94
N GLU A 166 7.55 11.35 20.70
CA GLU A 166 8.95 11.50 20.30
C GLU A 166 9.58 12.79 20.86
N GLY A 167 8.78 13.82 21.19
CA GLY A 167 9.27 15.15 21.54
C GLY A 167 9.02 15.60 22.98
N ASP A 168 8.33 14.80 23.79
CA ASP A 168 7.94 15.12 25.17
C ASP A 168 7.20 16.48 25.25
N ASP A 169 6.17 16.60 24.43
CA ASP A 169 5.44 17.82 24.15
C ASP A 169 4.42 18.16 25.27
N GLU A 170 4.39 19.43 25.67
CA GLU A 170 3.53 19.89 26.75
C GLU A 170 2.04 19.74 26.44
N GLN A 171 1.63 20.01 25.20
CA GLN A 171 0.23 19.88 24.78
C GLN A 171 -0.18 18.41 24.75
N ALA A 172 0.70 17.52 24.28
CA ALA A 172 0.47 16.08 24.31
C ALA A 172 0.34 15.53 25.73
N ARG A 173 1.16 15.98 26.69
CA ARG A 173 1.02 15.59 28.11
C ARG A 173 -0.28 16.09 28.72
N ALA A 174 -0.67 17.34 28.43
CA ALA A 174 -1.93 17.91 28.89
C ALA A 174 -3.12 17.11 28.35
N LEU A 175 -3.11 16.79 27.05
CA LEU A 175 -4.11 15.95 26.40
C LEU A 175 -4.17 14.54 27.02
N CYS A 176 -3.02 13.92 27.29
CA CYS A 176 -2.98 12.61 27.93
C CYS A 176 -3.61 12.65 29.33
N THR A 177 -3.30 13.69 30.10
CA THR A 177 -3.89 13.90 31.44
C THR A 177 -5.40 14.08 31.36
N GLU A 178 -5.87 14.89 30.41
CA GLU A 178 -7.31 15.13 30.18
C GLU A 178 -8.06 13.82 29.85
N LEU A 179 -7.49 12.98 28.99
CA LEU A 179 -8.13 11.75 28.51
C LEU A 179 -7.87 10.51 29.39
N GLY A 180 -7.07 10.64 30.46
CA GLY A 180 -6.64 9.50 31.28
C GLY A 180 -5.72 8.52 30.55
N VAL A 181 -4.99 9.00 29.54
CA VAL A 181 -4.04 8.24 28.73
C VAL A 181 -2.65 8.33 29.37
N ARG A 182 -1.89 7.24 29.30
CA ARG A 182 -0.50 7.22 29.78
C ARG A 182 0.42 7.85 28.74
N HIS A 183 1.32 8.72 29.18
CA HIS A 183 2.32 9.34 28.31
C HIS A 183 3.68 8.65 28.50
N PHE A 184 4.38 8.41 27.40
CA PHE A 184 5.76 7.94 27.38
C PHE A 184 6.56 8.76 26.39
N SER A 185 7.76 9.21 26.79
CA SER A 185 8.75 9.73 25.87
C SER A 185 10.11 9.11 26.13
N ARG A 186 10.82 8.82 25.04
CA ARG A 186 12.23 8.40 25.07
C ARG A 186 13.21 9.58 25.03
N LYS A 187 12.74 10.83 24.97
CA LYS A 187 13.59 12.01 24.86
C LYS A 187 14.55 12.09 26.05
N GLY A 188 15.81 12.41 25.78
CA GLY A 188 16.84 12.56 26.82
C GLY A 188 17.44 11.24 27.31
N VAL A 189 17.06 10.09 26.75
CA VAL A 189 17.60 8.76 27.11
C VAL A 189 18.56 8.26 26.01
N PRO A 190 19.90 8.36 26.18
CA PRO A 190 20.85 8.07 25.11
C PRO A 190 20.76 6.66 24.54
N GLU A 191 20.53 5.66 25.38
CA GLU A 191 20.42 4.26 24.99
C GLU A 191 19.22 3.97 24.07
N TRP A 192 18.20 4.84 24.09
CA TRP A 192 16.98 4.76 23.27
C TRP A 192 16.98 5.70 22.05
N ASN A 193 18.05 6.47 21.88
CA ASN A 193 18.24 7.44 20.80
C ASN A 193 19.57 7.19 20.08
N ARG A 194 19.75 5.98 19.56
CA ARG A 194 20.97 5.56 18.85
C ARG A 194 20.94 5.99 17.38
N GLU A 195 22.08 5.99 16.71
CA GLU A 195 22.16 6.28 15.27
C GLU A 195 21.59 5.13 14.41
N ASN A 196 21.67 3.89 14.89
CA ASN A 196 21.25 2.69 14.19
C ASN A 196 20.74 1.60 15.15
N GLY A 197 20.14 0.56 14.58
CA GLY A 197 19.66 -0.61 15.30
C GLY A 197 18.27 -0.44 15.93
N ALA A 198 17.90 -1.34 16.83
CA ALA A 198 16.53 -1.42 17.38
C ALA A 198 16.06 -0.12 18.05
N HIS A 199 16.97 0.69 18.59
CA HIS A 199 16.67 1.95 19.28
C HIS A 199 17.08 3.18 18.48
N LYS A 200 16.97 3.11 17.15
CA LYS A 200 17.31 4.22 16.27
C LYS A 200 16.45 5.45 16.56
N ALA A 201 17.09 6.60 16.73
CA ALA A 201 16.43 7.88 16.98
C ALA A 201 15.56 8.30 15.77
N ARG A 202 14.48 9.05 16.02
CA ARG A 202 13.59 9.61 14.98
C ARG A 202 12.97 8.55 14.07
N THR A 203 12.68 7.39 14.65
CA THR A 203 11.98 6.30 13.96
C THR A 203 10.85 5.76 14.82
N LYS A 204 9.79 5.31 14.14
CA LYS A 204 8.65 4.65 14.75
C LYS A 204 9.09 3.39 15.51
N HIS A 205 9.81 2.46 14.87
CA HIS A 205 10.31 1.25 15.54
C HIS A 205 11.13 1.55 16.80
N GLY A 206 11.99 2.58 16.77
CA GLY A 206 12.80 2.94 17.92
C GLY A 206 11.96 3.40 19.11
N ASN A 207 10.85 4.11 18.87
CA ASN A 207 9.94 4.57 19.91
C ASN A 207 9.17 3.38 20.53
N TYR A 208 8.63 2.49 19.70
CA TYR A 208 8.00 1.24 20.17
C TYR A 208 8.99 0.37 20.96
N ASN A 209 10.22 0.20 20.47
CA ASN A 209 11.23 -0.62 21.15
C ASN A 209 11.66 -0.02 22.49
N ALA A 210 11.77 1.31 22.61
CA ALA A 210 12.03 1.97 23.88
C ALA A 210 10.89 1.71 24.88
N TRP A 211 9.64 1.84 24.44
CA TRP A 211 8.48 1.52 25.27
C TRP A 211 8.44 0.04 25.68
N ILE A 212 8.71 -0.89 24.75
CA ILE A 212 8.73 -2.35 25.05
C ILE A 212 9.83 -2.69 26.07
N ALA A 213 10.98 -2.02 26.00
CA ALA A 213 12.08 -2.20 26.93
C ALA A 213 11.70 -1.75 28.35
N MET A 214 11.01 -0.61 28.48
CA MET A 214 10.64 -0.04 29.78
C MET A 214 9.36 -0.67 30.38
N HIS A 215 8.32 -0.85 29.56
CA HIS A 215 6.97 -1.16 30.03
C HIS A 215 6.43 -2.50 29.54
N GLY A 216 6.99 -3.06 28.46
CA GLY A 216 6.46 -4.29 27.85
C GLY A 216 6.45 -5.51 28.79
N GLY A 217 7.12 -5.45 29.95
CA GLY A 217 7.10 -6.53 30.95
C GLY A 217 5.75 -6.69 31.67
N GLY A 218 4.92 -5.63 31.66
CA GLY A 218 3.62 -5.62 32.32
C GLY A 218 2.43 -6.02 31.44
N TYR A 219 2.68 -6.47 30.20
CA TYR A 219 1.64 -6.74 29.21
C TYR A 219 1.91 -8.03 28.43
N ASP A 220 0.83 -8.70 28.02
CA ASP A 220 0.90 -9.88 27.15
C ASP A 220 0.98 -9.47 25.67
N PHE A 221 0.24 -8.41 25.34
CA PHE A 221 0.09 -7.89 23.98
C PHE A 221 0.17 -6.37 23.99
N PHE A 222 0.60 -5.82 22.85
CA PHE A 222 0.22 -4.47 22.51
C PHE A 222 -0.71 -4.47 21.30
N ALA A 223 -1.62 -3.51 21.26
CA ALA A 223 -2.41 -3.14 20.10
C ALA A 223 -1.91 -1.80 19.58
N SER A 224 -1.94 -1.55 18.28
CA SER A 224 -1.57 -0.24 17.77
C SER A 224 -2.27 0.18 16.49
N VAL A 225 -2.35 1.49 16.37
CA VAL A 225 -2.75 2.23 15.17
C VAL A 225 -1.80 3.42 15.00
N ASP A 226 -1.64 3.87 13.76
CA ASP A 226 -0.98 5.15 13.49
C ASP A 226 -1.79 6.32 14.06
N THR A 227 -1.12 7.44 14.31
CA THR A 227 -1.70 8.64 14.94
C THR A 227 -2.86 9.25 14.16
N ASP A 228 -2.92 8.96 12.86
CA ASP A 228 -3.97 9.39 11.94
C ASP A 228 -5.10 8.36 11.79
N HIS A 229 -5.11 7.29 12.58
CA HIS A 229 -6.11 6.23 12.54
C HIS A 229 -6.95 6.19 13.82
N ALA A 230 -8.27 6.34 13.67
CA ALA A 230 -9.23 6.18 14.76
C ALA A 230 -9.72 4.72 14.83
N PRO A 231 -9.44 3.96 15.92
CA PRO A 231 -9.96 2.62 16.09
C PRO A 231 -11.48 2.60 16.40
N LEU A 232 -12.16 1.53 16.01
CA LEU A 232 -13.55 1.26 16.36
C LEU A 232 -13.64 0.60 17.75
N PRO A 233 -14.74 0.78 18.50
CA PRO A 233 -14.89 0.23 19.85
C PRO A 233 -14.69 -1.30 19.97
N ASN A 234 -14.99 -2.03 18.90
CA ASN A 234 -14.85 -3.50 18.81
C ASN A 234 -13.48 -3.96 18.28
N PHE A 235 -12.49 -3.08 18.13
CA PHE A 235 -11.16 -3.42 17.63
C PHE A 235 -10.53 -4.63 18.35
N LEU A 236 -10.45 -4.57 19.68
CA LEU A 236 -9.81 -5.63 20.48
C LEU A 236 -10.68 -6.88 20.54
N GLU A 237 -12.00 -6.73 20.66
CA GLU A 237 -12.97 -7.83 20.60
C GLU A 237 -12.76 -8.70 19.34
N ARG A 238 -12.52 -8.05 18.20
CA ARG A 238 -12.39 -8.70 16.89
C ARG A 238 -10.99 -9.25 16.61
N MET A 239 -9.94 -8.74 17.26
CA MET A 239 -8.56 -9.20 17.03
C MET A 239 -8.04 -10.18 18.08
N MET A 240 -8.41 -10.01 19.36
CA MET A 240 -7.74 -10.70 20.47
C MET A 240 -8.03 -12.20 20.53
N GLY A 241 -9.20 -12.64 20.04
CA GLY A 241 -9.58 -14.06 20.03
C GLY A 241 -8.58 -14.98 19.34
N TYR A 242 -7.89 -14.51 18.30
CA TYR A 242 -6.95 -15.34 17.56
C TYR A 242 -5.70 -15.72 18.35
N PHE A 243 -5.35 -14.98 19.41
CA PHE A 243 -4.19 -15.28 20.26
C PHE A 243 -4.38 -16.45 21.23
N ARG A 244 -5.59 -17.01 21.30
CA ARG A 244 -5.83 -18.33 21.89
C ARG A 244 -4.98 -19.41 21.21
N ASP A 245 -4.63 -19.21 19.94
CA ASP A 245 -3.61 -20.04 19.27
C ASP A 245 -2.23 -19.59 19.78
N PRO A 246 -1.49 -20.48 20.47
CA PRO A 246 -0.23 -20.14 21.11
C PRO A 246 0.84 -19.69 20.13
N ASP A 247 0.71 -20.03 18.84
CA ASP A 247 1.65 -19.74 17.77
C ASP A 247 1.34 -18.44 17.02
N VAL A 248 0.26 -17.73 17.36
CA VAL A 248 -0.02 -16.42 16.77
C VAL A 248 0.86 -15.36 17.44
N ALA A 249 1.75 -14.78 16.63
CA ALA A 249 2.61 -13.68 17.02
C ALA A 249 1.92 -12.33 16.83
N PHE A 250 1.12 -12.16 15.78
CA PHE A 250 0.38 -10.92 15.53
C PHE A 250 -0.90 -11.14 14.71
N VAL A 251 -1.83 -10.21 14.86
CA VAL A 251 -3.07 -10.07 14.10
C VAL A 251 -3.07 -8.70 13.44
N VAL A 252 -3.48 -8.63 12.17
CA VAL A 252 -3.55 -7.39 11.38
C VAL A 252 -4.91 -7.24 10.71
N GLY A 253 -5.39 -6.01 10.59
CA GLY A 253 -6.56 -5.63 9.81
C GLY A 253 -6.20 -4.81 8.55
N PRO A 254 -7.18 -4.45 7.71
CA PRO A 254 -6.99 -3.58 6.56
C PRO A 254 -6.64 -2.14 6.95
N GLN A 255 -5.98 -1.41 6.05
CA GLN A 255 -5.96 0.05 6.08
C GLN A 255 -7.10 0.56 5.20
N VAL A 256 -7.87 1.52 5.71
CA VAL A 256 -9.02 2.12 5.03
C VAL A 256 -8.99 3.63 5.28
N TYR A 257 -9.14 4.42 4.22
CA TYR A 257 -9.06 5.88 4.28
C TYR A 257 -10.43 6.55 4.44
N GLY A 258 -10.59 7.27 5.56
CA GLY A 258 -11.79 8.06 5.86
C GLY A 258 -11.87 9.38 5.09
N ASN A 259 -10.74 10.03 4.78
CA ASN A 259 -10.67 11.31 4.08
C ASN A 259 -10.94 11.19 2.56
N TYR A 260 -12.13 10.67 2.23
CA TYR A 260 -12.56 10.32 0.88
C TYR A 260 -13.04 11.54 0.07
N ASP A 261 -12.32 12.66 0.17
CA ASP A 261 -12.70 13.95 -0.42
C ASP A 261 -11.95 14.24 -1.72
N SER A 262 -10.66 13.90 -1.78
CA SER A 262 -9.81 14.21 -2.94
C SER A 262 -9.78 13.07 -3.97
N PRO A 263 -9.70 13.37 -5.28
CA PRO A 263 -9.53 12.33 -6.30
C PRO A 263 -8.30 11.44 -6.09
N VAL A 264 -7.22 12.00 -5.53
CA VAL A 264 -5.98 11.25 -5.23
C VAL A 264 -6.24 10.24 -4.11
N THR A 265 -6.91 10.64 -3.03
CA THR A 265 -7.25 9.73 -1.93
C THR A 265 -8.13 8.58 -2.41
N LYS A 266 -9.18 8.88 -3.19
CA LYS A 266 -10.10 7.87 -3.74
C LYS A 266 -9.36 6.85 -4.62
N ALA A 267 -8.47 7.34 -5.47
CA ALA A 267 -7.71 6.48 -6.37
C ALA A 267 -6.63 5.67 -5.61
N ALA A 268 -6.03 6.24 -4.56
CA ALA A 268 -5.08 5.55 -3.68
C ALA A 268 -5.75 4.44 -2.86
N GLU A 269 -6.91 4.69 -2.27
CA GLU A 269 -7.74 3.67 -1.59
C GLU A 269 -8.04 2.49 -2.55
N SER A 270 -8.53 2.82 -3.76
CA SER A 270 -8.84 1.82 -4.79
C SER A 270 -7.60 1.04 -5.26
N GLN A 271 -6.40 1.65 -5.24
CA GLN A 271 -5.14 0.97 -5.55
C GLN A 271 -4.79 -0.12 -4.54
N GLN A 272 -5.05 0.12 -3.25
CA GLN A 272 -4.70 -0.81 -2.16
C GLN A 272 -5.61 -2.03 -2.08
N PHE A 273 -6.73 -2.02 -2.81
CA PHE A 273 -7.71 -3.10 -2.88
C PHE A 273 -7.04 -4.49 -2.99
N LEU A 274 -6.18 -4.72 -4.01
CA LEU A 274 -5.60 -6.05 -4.22
C LEU A 274 -4.83 -6.53 -2.99
N PHE A 275 -4.11 -5.64 -2.31
CA PHE A 275 -3.31 -6.01 -1.15
C PHE A 275 -4.18 -6.38 0.05
N HIS A 276 -5.05 -5.47 0.49
CA HIS A 276 -5.86 -5.68 1.70
C HIS A 276 -7.03 -6.63 1.47
N ALA A 277 -7.73 -6.53 0.35
CA ALA A 277 -8.90 -7.36 0.09
C ALA A 277 -8.56 -8.81 -0.34
N LEU A 278 -7.40 -9.04 -0.96
CA LEU A 278 -7.07 -10.33 -1.56
C LEU A 278 -5.76 -10.93 -1.05
N ILE A 279 -4.62 -10.26 -1.25
CA ILE A 279 -3.28 -10.84 -0.97
C ILE A 279 -3.11 -11.16 0.53
N GLN A 280 -3.58 -10.31 1.43
CA GLN A 280 -3.51 -10.57 2.87
C GLN A 280 -4.40 -11.76 3.29
N ARG A 281 -5.61 -11.88 2.72
CA ARG A 281 -6.48 -13.05 2.90
C ARG A 281 -5.87 -14.32 2.31
N ALA A 282 -5.10 -14.21 1.23
CA ALA A 282 -4.31 -15.32 0.69
C ALA A 282 -3.18 -15.72 1.65
N GLY A 283 -2.52 -14.76 2.30
CA GLY A 283 -1.51 -14.99 3.33
C GLY A 283 -1.98 -15.88 4.49
N ASN A 284 -3.26 -15.81 4.84
CA ASN A 284 -3.87 -16.70 5.83
C ASN A 284 -3.75 -18.20 5.46
N ARG A 285 -3.68 -18.57 4.18
CA ARG A 285 -3.40 -19.97 3.74
C ARG A 285 -2.11 -20.49 4.32
N TYR A 286 -1.12 -19.62 4.41
CA TYR A 286 0.26 -19.92 4.79
C TYR A 286 0.55 -19.55 6.25
N ARG A 287 -0.47 -19.04 6.97
CA ARG A 287 -0.33 -18.53 8.35
C ARG A 287 0.75 -17.45 8.44
N ALA A 288 0.88 -16.66 7.37
CA ALA A 288 1.89 -15.63 7.24
C ALA A 288 1.40 -14.39 6.45
N PRO A 289 0.19 -13.85 6.70
CA PRO A 289 -0.11 -12.49 6.24
C PRO A 289 0.96 -11.50 6.73
N MET A 290 1.26 -10.51 5.88
CA MET A 290 2.33 -9.55 6.15
C MET A 290 1.95 -8.67 7.34
N PHE A 291 2.91 -8.42 8.23
CA PHE A 291 2.74 -7.41 9.28
C PHE A 291 2.66 -6.02 8.65
N VAL A 292 1.61 -5.28 8.99
CA VAL A 292 1.34 -3.92 8.53
C VAL A 292 1.40 -3.02 9.77
N GLY A 293 2.07 -1.88 9.66
CA GLY A 293 2.46 -1.05 10.80
C GLY A 293 1.32 -0.38 11.58
N THR A 294 0.07 -0.50 11.14
CA THR A 294 -1.13 0.05 11.79
C THR A 294 -2.22 -1.02 11.81
N ASN A 295 -3.28 -0.79 12.59
CA ASN A 295 -4.42 -1.70 12.72
C ASN A 295 -3.97 -3.13 13.08
N ASN A 296 -3.19 -3.25 14.15
CA ASN A 296 -2.58 -4.52 14.54
C ASN A 296 -2.60 -4.77 16.05
N VAL A 297 -2.43 -6.05 16.41
CA VAL A 297 -2.15 -6.52 17.76
C VAL A 297 -0.97 -7.46 17.69
N VAL A 298 -0.03 -7.37 18.64
CA VAL A 298 1.20 -8.15 18.65
C VAL A 298 1.47 -8.74 20.04
N ARG A 299 1.86 -10.01 20.07
CA ARG A 299 2.34 -10.72 21.26
C ARG A 299 3.74 -10.21 21.61
N ILE A 300 3.87 -9.61 22.79
CA ILE A 300 5.14 -8.98 23.22
C ILE A 300 6.26 -10.02 23.33
N ALA A 301 5.96 -11.23 23.82
CA ALA A 301 6.94 -12.31 23.91
C ALA A 301 7.54 -12.69 22.55
N ALA A 302 6.75 -12.68 21.47
CA ALA A 302 7.23 -12.99 20.13
C ALA A 302 8.18 -11.92 19.59
N LEU A 303 7.87 -10.63 19.82
CA LEU A 303 8.75 -9.54 19.44
C LEU A 303 10.06 -9.52 20.25
N ARG A 304 9.99 -9.75 21.56
CA ARG A 304 11.17 -9.81 22.42
C ARG A 304 12.13 -10.91 21.97
N GLN A 305 11.61 -12.05 21.52
CA GLN A 305 12.43 -13.14 20.99
C GLN A 305 13.31 -12.70 19.82
N ILE A 306 12.82 -11.82 18.95
CA ILE A 306 13.57 -11.34 17.78
C ILE A 306 14.32 -10.01 18.04
N GLY A 307 14.34 -9.53 19.29
CA GLY A 307 15.02 -8.29 19.67
C GLY A 307 14.21 -7.00 19.45
N GLY A 308 12.89 -7.10 19.27
CA GLY A 308 11.99 -5.97 19.01
C GLY A 308 11.68 -5.76 17.53
N LEU A 309 11.11 -4.59 17.20
CA LEU A 309 10.87 -4.16 15.83
C LEU A 309 12.20 -3.87 15.12
N TYR A 310 12.27 -4.22 13.83
CA TYR A 310 13.50 -4.18 13.04
C TYR A 310 13.85 -2.77 12.52
N ASP A 311 15.15 -2.44 12.45
CA ASP A 311 15.64 -1.20 11.81
C ASP A 311 15.51 -1.30 10.28
N SER A 312 14.41 -0.76 9.77
CA SER A 312 14.12 -0.65 8.34
C SER A 312 13.23 0.57 8.07
N ILE A 313 13.21 1.03 6.82
CA ILE A 313 12.28 2.09 6.35
C ILE A 313 10.83 1.58 6.38
N THR A 314 10.64 0.27 6.22
CA THR A 314 9.38 -0.44 6.44
C THR A 314 9.64 -1.48 7.55
N GLU A 315 9.71 -1.01 8.78
CA GLU A 315 9.99 -1.83 9.96
C GLU A 315 8.98 -2.97 10.12
N ASP A 316 7.73 -2.71 9.74
CA ASP A 316 6.59 -3.61 9.88
C ASP A 316 6.79 -4.90 9.08
N MET A 317 6.93 -4.79 7.75
CA MET A 317 7.18 -5.93 6.89
C MET A 317 8.47 -6.67 7.27
N ALA A 318 9.53 -5.92 7.61
CA ALA A 318 10.81 -6.50 8.04
C ALA A 318 10.65 -7.31 9.34
N THR A 319 9.91 -6.79 10.31
CA THR A 319 9.62 -7.45 11.59
C THR A 319 8.74 -8.68 11.40
N GLY A 320 7.66 -8.57 10.61
CA GLY A 320 6.78 -9.69 10.30
C GLY A 320 7.50 -10.83 9.58
N PHE A 321 8.40 -10.49 8.65
CA PHE A 321 9.25 -11.46 7.96
C PHE A 321 10.18 -12.20 8.94
N GLU A 322 10.83 -11.51 9.88
CA GLU A 322 11.66 -12.16 10.89
C GLU A 322 10.84 -13.04 11.84
N LEU A 323 9.69 -12.59 12.31
CA LEU A 323 8.81 -13.40 13.18
C LEU A 323 8.47 -14.73 12.52
N HIS A 324 8.05 -14.73 11.25
CA HIS A 324 7.66 -15.96 10.53
C HIS A 324 8.81 -16.95 10.25
N ARG A 325 10.07 -16.50 10.35
CA ARG A 325 11.26 -17.37 10.27
C ARG A 325 11.56 -18.07 11.59
N HIS A 326 11.15 -17.47 12.71
CA HIS A 326 11.45 -17.99 14.04
C HIS A 326 10.39 -18.98 14.51
N LYS A 327 10.85 -19.87 15.41
CA LYS A 327 9.99 -20.82 16.11
C LYS A 327 9.59 -20.27 17.46
N ASN A 328 8.33 -20.43 17.79
CA ASN A 328 7.81 -20.22 19.13
C ASN A 328 8.52 -21.21 20.08
N PRO A 329 9.28 -20.71 21.08
CA PRO A 329 10.04 -21.58 21.98
C PRO A 329 9.12 -22.47 22.84
N ARG A 330 7.85 -22.07 23.04
CA ARG A 330 6.89 -22.83 23.84
C ARG A 330 6.36 -24.07 23.12
N THR A 331 6.15 -24.00 21.81
CA THR A 331 5.49 -25.07 21.03
C THR A 331 6.42 -25.78 20.06
N GLY A 332 7.58 -25.20 19.76
CA GLY A 332 8.50 -25.66 18.71
C GLY A 332 7.99 -25.44 17.28
N HIS A 333 6.80 -24.88 17.11
CA HIS A 333 6.25 -24.50 15.82
C HIS A 333 6.70 -23.11 15.42
N HIS A 334 6.72 -22.81 14.13
CA HIS A 334 6.96 -21.43 13.68
C HIS A 334 5.83 -20.50 14.11
N TRP A 335 6.20 -19.27 14.46
CA TRP A 335 5.23 -18.18 14.63
C TRP A 335 4.36 -18.02 13.38
N ARG A 336 3.15 -17.56 13.62
CA ARG A 336 2.08 -17.37 12.65
C ARG A 336 1.50 -15.98 12.83
N SER A 337 0.82 -15.51 11.79
CA SER A 337 -0.04 -14.35 11.88
C SER A 337 -1.42 -14.61 11.31
N VAL A 338 -2.34 -13.71 11.63
CA VAL A 338 -3.72 -13.71 11.15
C VAL A 338 -4.05 -12.37 10.55
N TYR A 339 -4.68 -12.39 9.38
CA TYR A 339 -5.30 -11.21 8.79
C TYR A 339 -6.81 -11.35 8.92
N THR A 340 -7.44 -10.37 9.58
CA THR A 340 -8.90 -10.23 9.55
C THR A 340 -9.29 -9.20 8.49
N PRO A 341 -10.29 -9.48 7.63
CA PRO A 341 -10.83 -8.49 6.72
C PRO A 341 -11.68 -7.41 7.40
N ASP A 342 -11.97 -7.54 8.70
CA ASP A 342 -12.76 -6.57 9.45
C ASP A 342 -12.11 -5.18 9.45
N VAL A 343 -12.86 -4.16 9.06
CA VAL A 343 -12.44 -2.75 9.15
C VAL A 343 -12.58 -2.30 10.61
N LEU A 344 -11.46 -2.24 11.31
CA LEU A 344 -11.42 -1.98 12.76
C LEU A 344 -10.80 -0.64 13.13
N ALA A 345 -10.18 0.05 12.17
CA ALA A 345 -9.71 1.41 12.32
C ALA A 345 -9.82 2.14 10.98
N VAL A 346 -10.04 3.45 11.02
CA VAL A 346 -10.17 4.31 9.83
C VAL A 346 -9.11 5.38 9.92
N GLY A 347 -8.31 5.51 8.85
CA GLY A 347 -7.17 6.42 8.80
C GLY A 347 -7.28 7.53 7.76
N GLU A 348 -6.22 8.32 7.62
CA GLU A 348 -6.07 9.30 6.54
C GLU A 348 -5.16 8.80 5.41
N GLY A 349 -5.70 8.77 4.20
CA GLY A 349 -4.96 8.56 2.96
C GLY A 349 -4.27 9.83 2.45
N PRO A 350 -3.42 9.70 1.41
CA PRO A 350 -2.68 10.83 0.85
C PRO A 350 -3.62 11.83 0.16
N ALA A 351 -3.57 13.09 0.59
CA ALA A 351 -4.40 14.16 0.06
C ALA A 351 -3.81 14.85 -1.19
N SER A 352 -2.54 14.59 -1.52
CA SER A 352 -1.84 15.18 -2.67
C SER A 352 -0.99 14.16 -3.42
N TRP A 353 -0.60 14.48 -4.66
CA TRP A 353 0.30 13.64 -5.46
C TRP A 353 1.68 13.51 -4.80
N THR A 354 2.14 14.58 -4.15
CA THR A 354 3.43 14.62 -3.45
C THR A 354 3.45 13.63 -2.29
N ASP A 355 2.38 13.59 -1.49
CA ASP A 355 2.26 12.66 -0.37
C ASP A 355 2.10 11.22 -0.88
N PHE A 356 1.28 11.02 -1.91
CA PHE A 356 1.10 9.71 -2.56
C PHE A 356 2.41 9.14 -3.10
N PHE A 357 3.16 9.88 -3.92
CA PHE A 357 4.44 9.39 -4.47
C PHE A 357 5.50 9.19 -3.39
N THR A 358 5.51 10.00 -2.33
CA THR A 358 6.41 9.80 -1.19
C THR A 358 6.12 8.48 -0.48
N GLN A 359 4.84 8.15 -0.27
CA GLN A 359 4.41 6.88 0.30
C GLN A 359 4.79 5.69 -0.59
N GLN A 360 4.52 5.77 -1.90
CA GLN A 360 4.90 4.73 -2.88
C GLN A 360 6.41 4.49 -2.93
N MET A 361 7.22 5.56 -2.86
CA MET A 361 8.68 5.46 -2.77
C MET A 361 9.11 4.72 -1.49
N ARG A 362 8.49 5.03 -0.35
CA ARG A 362 8.81 4.42 0.95
C ARG A 362 8.52 2.91 0.96
N TRP A 363 7.33 2.51 0.53
CA TRP A 363 6.90 1.11 0.51
C TRP A 363 7.74 0.26 -0.45
N SER A 364 7.96 0.75 -1.67
CA SER A 364 8.83 0.06 -2.63
C SER A 364 10.28 -0.03 -2.12
N ARG A 365 10.80 1.05 -1.53
CA ARG A 365 12.16 1.06 -0.96
C ARG A 365 12.33 0.02 0.14
N GLY A 366 11.40 -0.02 1.08
CA GLY A 366 11.42 -1.01 2.17
C GLY A 366 11.31 -2.45 1.70
N THR A 367 10.54 -2.68 0.62
CA THR A 367 10.49 -3.99 -0.07
C THR A 367 11.85 -4.38 -0.61
N TYR A 368 12.52 -3.47 -1.33
CA TYR A 368 13.86 -3.75 -1.86
C TYR A 368 14.88 -4.00 -0.75
N GLU A 369 14.81 -3.26 0.37
CA GLU A 369 15.70 -3.50 1.50
C GLU A 369 15.48 -4.87 2.15
N THR A 370 14.23 -5.30 2.30
CA THR A 370 13.91 -6.65 2.80
C THR A 370 14.43 -7.72 1.84
N LEU A 371 14.24 -7.52 0.53
CA LEU A 371 14.74 -8.41 -0.52
C LEU A 371 16.28 -8.55 -0.46
N PHE A 372 17.00 -7.44 -0.32
CA PHE A 372 18.47 -7.45 -0.33
C PHE A 372 19.10 -7.86 1.00
N LYS A 373 18.49 -7.53 2.15
CA LYS A 373 19.10 -7.73 3.47
C LYS A 373 18.61 -9.00 4.20
N GLN A 374 17.35 -9.40 4.00
CA GLN A 374 16.70 -10.43 4.81
C GLN A 374 16.27 -11.66 4.00
N TYR A 375 15.81 -11.47 2.77
CA TYR A 375 15.16 -12.52 1.99
C TYR A 375 16.05 -13.73 1.70
N TRP A 376 17.37 -13.54 1.53
CA TRP A 376 18.33 -14.64 1.32
C TRP A 376 18.30 -15.70 2.43
N LYS A 377 17.83 -15.34 3.64
CA LYS A 377 17.70 -16.25 4.78
C LYS A 377 16.43 -17.11 4.71
N ALA A 378 15.42 -16.72 3.93
CA ALA A 378 14.12 -17.39 3.89
C ALA A 378 14.20 -18.85 3.42
N PRO A 379 14.92 -19.21 2.33
CA PRO A 379 14.98 -20.59 1.86
C PRO A 379 15.52 -21.58 2.88
N PHE A 380 16.33 -21.10 3.84
CA PHE A 380 16.97 -21.93 4.87
C PHE A 380 16.18 -22.01 6.18
N SER A 381 15.13 -21.19 6.36
CA SER A 381 14.45 -21.06 7.67
C SER A 381 12.92 -21.07 7.61
N MET A 382 12.32 -20.84 6.44
CA MET A 382 10.87 -20.84 6.25
C MET A 382 10.36 -22.13 5.60
N PRO A 383 9.15 -22.60 5.97
CA PRO A 383 8.45 -23.62 5.20
C PRO A 383 8.16 -23.18 3.75
N PRO A 384 8.15 -24.10 2.77
CA PRO A 384 8.00 -23.76 1.34
C PRO A 384 6.77 -22.92 1.00
N GLY A 385 5.62 -23.20 1.63
CA GLY A 385 4.40 -22.42 1.39
C GLY A 385 4.51 -20.95 1.83
N ARG A 386 5.20 -20.69 2.95
CA ARG A 386 5.44 -19.31 3.40
C ARG A 386 6.47 -18.61 2.53
N LEU A 387 7.53 -19.34 2.14
CA LEU A 387 8.51 -18.84 1.19
C LEU A 387 7.81 -18.40 -0.10
N LEU A 388 6.94 -19.24 -0.67
CA LEU A 388 6.14 -18.89 -1.85
C LEU A 388 5.31 -17.62 -1.60
N SER A 389 4.54 -17.56 -0.51
CA SER A 389 3.71 -16.39 -0.18
C SER A 389 4.52 -15.09 -0.11
N TYR A 390 5.67 -15.12 0.56
CA TYR A 390 6.58 -13.97 0.63
C TYR A 390 7.21 -13.64 -0.71
N THR A 391 7.59 -14.66 -1.50
CA THR A 391 8.17 -14.48 -2.83
C THR A 391 7.21 -13.68 -3.70
N LEU A 392 5.98 -14.17 -3.88
CA LEU A 392 4.98 -13.56 -4.76
C LEU A 392 4.66 -12.11 -4.36
N MET A 393 4.68 -11.83 -3.05
CA MET A 393 4.45 -10.49 -2.52
C MET A 393 5.65 -9.54 -2.74
N LEU A 394 6.87 -10.00 -2.46
CA LEU A 394 8.09 -9.18 -2.54
C LEU A 394 8.53 -8.91 -3.98
N VAL A 395 8.21 -9.78 -4.94
CA VAL A 395 8.59 -9.60 -6.35
C VAL A 395 7.73 -8.57 -7.09
N TYR A 396 6.58 -8.17 -6.56
CA TYR A 396 5.66 -7.22 -7.21
C TYR A 396 6.33 -5.89 -7.58
N TYR A 397 6.97 -5.21 -6.62
CA TYR A 397 7.62 -3.92 -6.88
C TYR A 397 8.80 -4.05 -7.86
N PRO A 398 9.75 -4.99 -7.68
CA PRO A 398 10.84 -5.19 -8.65
C PRO A 398 10.32 -5.50 -10.05
N MET A 399 9.35 -6.41 -10.18
CA MET A 399 8.79 -6.78 -11.48
C MET A 399 8.15 -5.56 -12.16
N THR A 400 7.34 -4.79 -11.45
CA THR A 400 6.67 -3.60 -12.01
C THR A 400 7.70 -2.54 -12.44
N ALA A 401 8.74 -2.31 -11.64
CA ALA A 401 9.83 -1.40 -11.93
C ALA A 401 10.62 -1.82 -13.19
N VAL A 402 11.02 -3.09 -13.26
CA VAL A 402 11.79 -3.63 -14.39
C VAL A 402 10.92 -3.70 -15.64
N ASN A 403 9.64 -4.06 -15.52
CA ASN A 403 8.70 -4.09 -16.63
C ASN A 403 8.54 -2.70 -17.29
N TRP A 404 8.43 -1.63 -16.48
CA TRP A 404 8.44 -0.26 -16.99
C TRP A 404 9.73 0.05 -17.74
N LEU A 405 10.89 -0.27 -17.16
CA LEU A 405 12.19 -0.05 -17.81
C LEU A 405 12.28 -0.81 -19.15
N LEU A 406 11.95 -2.09 -19.17
CA LEU A 406 11.98 -2.94 -20.35
C LEU A 406 11.01 -2.43 -21.43
N GLY A 407 9.83 -1.95 -21.05
CA GLY A 407 8.89 -1.31 -21.97
C GLY A 407 9.46 -0.05 -22.63
N ILE A 408 10.11 0.83 -21.86
CA ILE A 408 10.77 2.02 -22.39
C ILE A 408 11.97 1.65 -23.28
N VAL A 409 12.81 0.71 -22.83
CA VAL A 409 13.95 0.21 -23.61
C VAL A 409 13.47 -0.37 -24.94
N SER A 410 12.41 -1.16 -24.94
CA SER A 410 11.80 -1.71 -26.15
C SER A 410 11.33 -0.59 -27.09
N CYS A 411 10.65 0.43 -26.56
CA CYS A 411 10.28 1.60 -27.37
C CYS A 411 11.52 2.29 -27.97
N VAL A 412 12.57 2.53 -27.20
CA VAL A 412 13.80 3.18 -27.68
C VAL A 412 14.49 2.33 -28.75
N LEU A 413 14.69 1.04 -28.50
CA LEU A 413 15.33 0.10 -29.41
C LEU A 413 14.65 0.09 -30.79
N PHE A 414 13.31 -0.01 -30.82
CA PHE A 414 12.58 0.01 -32.07
C PHE A 414 12.56 1.39 -32.72
N LEU A 415 12.20 2.44 -31.97
CA LEU A 415 11.94 3.77 -32.54
C LEU A 415 13.22 4.44 -33.08
N TRP A 416 14.37 4.19 -32.45
CA TRP A 416 15.66 4.75 -32.90
C TRP A 416 16.41 3.87 -33.89
N PHE A 417 16.37 2.54 -33.72
CA PHE A 417 17.27 1.64 -34.46
C PHE A 417 16.53 0.64 -35.35
N GLY A 418 15.20 0.59 -35.30
CA GLY A 418 14.42 -0.39 -36.06
C GLY A 418 14.66 -1.83 -35.60
N ALA A 419 15.15 -1.99 -34.36
CA ALA A 419 15.37 -3.30 -33.77
C ALA A 419 14.01 -3.96 -33.51
N SER A 420 13.86 -5.18 -33.98
CA SER A 420 12.68 -6.00 -33.76
C SER A 420 13.14 -7.30 -33.12
N GLY A 421 12.46 -7.74 -32.06
CA GLY A 421 12.82 -9.00 -31.38
C GLY A 421 12.11 -10.20 -31.98
N THR A 422 10.94 -9.98 -32.58
CA THR A 422 10.05 -11.03 -33.06
C THR A 422 9.29 -10.57 -34.31
N GLN A 423 9.10 -11.47 -35.28
CA GLN A 423 8.27 -11.31 -36.48
C GLN A 423 7.00 -12.15 -36.30
N VAL A 424 5.98 -11.56 -35.68
CA VAL A 424 4.66 -12.18 -35.55
C VAL A 424 3.63 -11.41 -36.34
N THR A 425 2.63 -12.11 -36.87
CA THR A 425 1.52 -11.46 -37.56
C THR A 425 0.73 -10.60 -36.57
N ALA A 426 0.56 -9.31 -36.88
CA ALA A 426 -0.11 -8.36 -36.00
C ALA A 426 -1.54 -8.80 -35.60
N SER A 427 -2.27 -9.49 -36.48
CA SER A 427 -3.61 -10.02 -36.19
C SER A 427 -3.59 -11.11 -35.12
N VAL A 428 -2.65 -12.06 -35.21
CA VAL A 428 -2.51 -13.16 -34.24
C VAL A 428 -2.04 -12.63 -32.90
N TRP A 429 -1.05 -11.73 -32.92
CA TRP A 429 -0.58 -11.05 -31.71
C TRP A 429 -1.71 -10.29 -31.02
N LEU A 430 -2.47 -9.48 -31.78
CA LEU A 430 -3.58 -8.69 -31.23
C LEU A 430 -4.67 -9.58 -30.64
N MET A 431 -5.02 -10.69 -31.30
CA MET A 431 -5.97 -11.68 -30.79
C MET A 431 -5.50 -12.22 -29.44
N LEU A 432 -4.32 -12.85 -29.38
CA LEU A 432 -3.78 -13.45 -28.15
C LEU A 432 -3.59 -12.43 -27.03
N TYR A 433 -3.09 -11.23 -27.35
CA TYR A 433 -2.90 -10.15 -26.38
C TYR A 433 -4.24 -9.65 -25.84
N SER A 434 -5.23 -9.43 -26.71
CA SER A 434 -6.55 -8.97 -26.29
C SER A 434 -7.28 -9.99 -25.42
N ASP A 435 -7.16 -11.29 -25.74
CA ASP A 435 -7.73 -12.37 -24.94
C ASP A 435 -7.07 -12.46 -23.55
N ALA A 436 -5.73 -12.37 -23.50
CA ALA A 436 -4.99 -12.35 -22.24
C ALA A 436 -5.35 -11.14 -21.39
N ALA A 437 -5.42 -9.94 -21.98
CA ALA A 437 -5.80 -8.71 -21.31
C ALA A 437 -7.25 -8.75 -20.80
N ALA A 438 -8.19 -9.26 -21.61
CA ALA A 438 -9.59 -9.39 -21.23
C ALA A 438 -9.76 -10.33 -20.02
N LEU A 439 -9.04 -11.46 -20.00
CA LEU A 439 -9.08 -12.39 -18.86
C LEU A 439 -8.41 -11.83 -17.61
N GLN A 440 -7.32 -11.07 -17.75
CA GLN A 440 -6.68 -10.39 -16.64
C GLN A 440 -7.59 -9.32 -16.02
N ILE A 441 -8.24 -8.50 -16.86
CA ILE A 441 -9.24 -7.51 -16.42
C ILE A 441 -10.43 -8.24 -15.79
N GLY A 442 -10.92 -9.32 -16.41
CA GLY A 442 -12.00 -10.14 -15.86
C GLY A 442 -11.67 -10.72 -14.49
N LEU A 443 -10.44 -11.23 -14.29
CA LEU A 443 -9.95 -11.71 -13.01
C LEU A 443 -9.88 -10.59 -11.96
N TYR A 444 -9.43 -9.40 -12.35
CA TYR A 444 -9.42 -8.25 -11.45
C TYR A 444 -10.84 -7.85 -11.04
N LEU A 445 -11.73 -7.63 -12.01
CA LEU A 445 -13.12 -7.23 -11.77
C LEU A 445 -13.88 -8.26 -10.94
N TRP A 446 -13.63 -9.54 -11.19
CA TRP A 446 -14.17 -10.62 -10.36
C TRP A 446 -13.69 -10.51 -8.91
N ASN A 447 -12.41 -10.20 -8.67
CA ASN A 447 -11.89 -10.09 -7.31
C ASN A 447 -12.48 -8.88 -6.57
N ARG A 448 -12.89 -7.81 -7.27
CA ARG A 448 -13.39 -6.56 -6.68
C ARG A 448 -14.56 -6.73 -5.72
N ARG A 449 -15.38 -7.77 -5.86
CA ARG A 449 -16.45 -8.10 -4.90
C ARG A 449 -15.96 -8.46 -3.49
N HIS A 450 -14.66 -8.71 -3.31
CA HIS A 450 -14.05 -8.94 -1.99
C HIS A 450 -13.55 -7.65 -1.32
N ASN A 451 -13.82 -6.48 -1.92
CA ASN A 451 -13.39 -5.20 -1.38
C ASN A 451 -13.84 -5.03 0.08
N VAL A 452 -12.96 -4.47 0.89
CA VAL A 452 -13.19 -4.26 2.33
C VAL A 452 -13.49 -2.80 2.66
N SER A 453 -13.25 -1.88 1.73
CA SER A 453 -13.45 -0.46 1.96
C SER A 453 -14.95 -0.11 1.94
N PRO A 454 -15.50 0.50 3.01
CA PRO A 454 -16.87 1.00 3.03
C PRO A 454 -17.03 2.28 2.19
N HIS A 455 -15.92 2.97 1.85
CA HIS A 455 -15.94 4.26 1.17
C HIS A 455 -16.05 4.15 -0.35
N GLU A 456 -15.58 3.04 -0.91
CA GLU A 456 -15.65 2.81 -2.33
C GLU A 456 -17.04 2.30 -2.72
N PRO A 457 -17.74 2.91 -3.69
CA PRO A 457 -19.09 2.49 -4.06
C PRO A 457 -19.16 1.01 -4.43
N GLU A 458 -20.22 0.35 -3.95
CA GLU A 458 -20.50 -1.05 -4.31
C GLU A 458 -20.59 -1.17 -5.84
N GLY A 459 -19.88 -2.14 -6.42
CA GLY A 459 -19.78 -2.29 -7.87
C GLY A 459 -18.77 -1.38 -8.57
N SER A 460 -17.97 -0.57 -7.85
CA SER A 460 -16.84 0.15 -8.45
C SER A 460 -15.89 -0.80 -9.17
N GLY A 461 -15.70 -0.55 -10.48
CA GLY A 461 -14.78 -1.31 -11.33
C GLY A 461 -13.30 -1.12 -11.01
N GLY A 462 -12.93 -0.23 -10.07
CA GLY A 462 -11.55 -0.05 -9.62
C GLY A 462 -10.60 0.56 -10.67
N LEU A 463 -11.14 1.16 -11.74
CA LEU A 463 -10.34 1.73 -12.83
C LEU A 463 -9.36 2.81 -12.35
N ALA A 464 -9.77 3.62 -11.36
CA ALA A 464 -8.91 4.61 -10.74
C ALA A 464 -7.70 3.95 -10.04
N GLY A 465 -7.91 2.86 -9.30
CA GLY A 465 -6.84 2.08 -8.66
C GLY A 465 -5.91 1.38 -9.66
N MET A 466 -6.45 0.84 -10.76
CA MET A 466 -5.64 0.33 -11.88
C MET A 466 -4.75 1.42 -12.47
N GLY A 467 -5.34 2.59 -12.75
CA GLY A 467 -4.62 3.77 -13.21
C GLY A 467 -3.48 4.12 -12.26
N MET A 468 -3.76 4.30 -10.97
CA MET A 468 -2.75 4.63 -9.96
C MET A 468 -1.61 3.61 -9.88
N SER A 469 -1.90 2.32 -10.08
CA SER A 469 -0.88 1.27 -10.15
C SER A 469 0.06 1.49 -11.33
N ALA A 470 -0.48 1.78 -12.53
CA ALA A 470 0.32 2.09 -13.70
C ALA A 470 1.14 3.38 -13.52
N LEU A 471 0.54 4.43 -12.95
CA LEU A 471 1.20 5.71 -12.65
C LEU A 471 2.33 5.57 -11.63
N SER A 472 2.34 4.51 -10.82
CA SER A 472 3.37 4.26 -9.81
C SER A 472 4.61 3.54 -10.36
N ALA A 473 4.54 2.93 -11.54
CA ALA A 473 5.66 2.16 -12.09
C ALA A 473 6.97 2.95 -12.27
N PRO A 474 6.96 4.21 -12.77
CA PRO A 474 8.16 5.06 -12.82
C PRO A 474 8.77 5.36 -11.44
N ILE A 475 7.90 5.47 -10.42
CA ILE A 475 8.29 5.71 -9.03
C ILE A 475 9.00 4.49 -8.47
N TYR A 476 8.46 3.29 -8.71
CA TYR A 476 9.09 2.04 -8.28
C TYR A 476 10.45 1.81 -8.93
N LEU A 477 10.61 2.18 -10.20
CA LEU A 477 11.89 2.12 -10.91
C LEU A 477 12.94 3.06 -10.31
N LYS A 478 12.56 4.32 -10.03
CA LYS A 478 13.46 5.24 -9.33
C LYS A 478 13.89 4.69 -7.98
N SER A 479 12.93 4.18 -7.21
CA SER A 479 13.19 3.58 -5.89
C SER A 479 14.13 2.38 -5.99
N LEU A 480 13.98 1.54 -7.02
CA LEU A 480 14.85 0.39 -7.28
C LEU A 480 16.27 0.84 -7.60
N GLY A 481 16.44 1.81 -8.51
CA GLY A 481 17.75 2.39 -8.83
C GLY A 481 18.45 2.95 -7.59
N SER A 482 17.73 3.70 -6.76
CA SER A 482 18.25 4.18 -5.47
C SER A 482 18.63 3.04 -4.52
N ALA A 483 17.93 1.91 -4.54
CA ALA A 483 18.21 0.76 -3.67
C ALA A 483 19.45 0.00 -4.12
N VAL A 484 19.58 -0.25 -5.42
CA VAL A 484 20.77 -0.87 -6.04
C VAL A 484 22.02 0.00 -5.82
N LEU A 485 21.90 1.31 -6.04
CA LEU A 485 22.99 2.27 -5.83
C LEU A 485 23.26 2.59 -4.35
N ARG A 486 22.51 2.00 -3.42
CA ARG A 486 22.62 2.22 -1.96
C ARG A 486 22.61 3.69 -1.55
N THR A 487 21.95 4.56 -2.31
CA THR A 487 21.84 5.98 -1.97
C THR A 487 21.06 6.12 -0.66
N ARG A 488 21.56 6.95 0.27
CA ARG A 488 20.85 7.27 1.52
C ARG A 488 19.62 8.13 1.18
N GLY A 489 18.44 7.53 1.17
CA GLY A 489 17.19 8.28 1.14
C GLY A 489 16.91 8.85 2.53
N GLN A 490 16.51 10.11 2.62
CA GLN A 490 16.00 10.67 3.88
C GLN A 490 14.56 10.19 4.08
N PHE A 491 14.26 9.67 5.27
CA PHE A 491 12.89 9.36 5.66
C PHE A 491 12.16 10.69 5.92
N VAL A 492 11.19 11.01 5.07
CA VAL A 492 10.34 12.19 5.24
C VAL A 492 8.99 11.73 5.78
N VAL A 493 8.65 12.17 6.99
CA VAL A 493 7.30 12.09 7.54
C VAL A 493 6.42 12.99 6.67
N THR A 494 5.45 12.39 5.99
CA THR A 494 4.44 13.13 5.23
C THR A 494 3.60 13.92 6.23
N PRO A 495 3.40 15.23 6.04
CA PRO A 495 2.47 16.02 6.85
C PRO A 495 1.09 15.35 6.97
N LYS A 496 0.44 15.52 8.12
CA LYS A 496 -0.84 14.87 8.46
C LYS A 496 -1.87 15.92 8.93
N GLY A 497 -3.18 15.61 8.83
CA GLY A 497 -4.25 16.44 9.39
C GLY A 497 -4.54 17.72 8.60
N GLY A 498 -4.99 17.58 7.35
CA GLY A 498 -5.39 18.70 6.49
C GLY A 498 -4.26 19.58 5.94
N GLN A 499 -3.04 19.48 6.48
CA GLN A 499 -1.85 20.17 5.98
C GLN A 499 -1.14 19.36 4.87
N ALA A 500 -1.83 19.09 3.76
CA ALA A 500 -1.24 18.32 2.66
C ALA A 500 0.03 18.98 2.09
N SER A 501 1.03 18.20 1.69
CA SER A 501 2.19 18.75 0.99
C SER A 501 1.72 19.35 -0.34
N PRO A 502 2.05 20.63 -0.65
CA PRO A 502 1.54 21.27 -1.85
C PRO A 502 2.14 20.65 -3.10
N ASP A 503 1.29 20.27 -4.04
CA ASP A 503 1.72 19.77 -5.34
C ASP A 503 2.33 20.89 -6.18
N ARG A 504 3.47 20.59 -6.83
CA ARG A 504 4.19 21.48 -7.73
C ARG A 504 4.54 20.73 -9.01
N LEU A 505 4.87 21.45 -10.08
CA LEU A 505 5.37 20.79 -11.31
C LEU A 505 6.55 19.84 -11.04
N TRP A 506 7.42 20.19 -10.09
CA TRP A 506 8.55 19.36 -9.69
C TRP A 506 8.16 18.04 -9.01
N THR A 507 6.95 17.93 -8.45
CA THR A 507 6.38 16.68 -7.94
C THR A 507 6.39 15.60 -9.03
N PHE A 508 6.14 16.00 -10.28
CA PHE A 508 6.04 15.10 -11.44
C PHE A 508 7.35 14.92 -12.21
N ARG A 509 8.49 15.39 -11.70
CA ARG A 509 9.78 15.38 -12.43
C ARG A 509 10.21 14.01 -12.98
N ILE A 510 9.89 12.94 -12.26
CA ILE A 510 10.24 11.55 -12.64
C ILE A 510 9.44 11.16 -13.87
N HIS A 511 8.14 11.44 -13.81
CA HIS A 511 7.20 11.22 -14.91
C HIS A 511 7.53 12.08 -16.13
N LEU A 512 7.81 13.38 -15.92
CA LEU A 512 8.21 14.30 -17.00
C LEU A 512 9.52 13.89 -17.68
N PHE A 513 10.49 13.35 -16.92
CA PHE A 513 11.71 12.80 -17.51
C PHE A 513 11.40 11.65 -18.49
N TRP A 514 10.59 10.67 -18.09
CA TRP A 514 10.21 9.56 -18.97
C TRP A 514 9.34 10.02 -20.15
N ALA A 515 8.46 11.00 -19.93
CA ALA A 515 7.69 11.62 -21.00
C ALA A 515 8.60 12.27 -22.06
N ALA A 516 9.66 12.97 -21.64
CA ALA A 516 10.64 13.55 -22.57
C ALA A 516 11.38 12.47 -23.38
N VAL A 517 11.83 11.38 -22.74
CA VAL A 517 12.49 10.26 -23.43
C VAL A 517 11.57 9.66 -24.51
N LEU A 518 10.29 9.44 -24.18
CA LEU A 518 9.31 8.87 -25.10
C LEU A 518 8.95 9.84 -26.23
N ALA A 519 8.74 11.12 -25.93
CA ALA A 519 8.45 12.14 -26.94
C ALA A 519 9.59 12.30 -27.95
N ILE A 520 10.84 12.36 -27.47
CA ILE A 520 12.02 12.41 -28.34
C ILE A 520 12.12 11.13 -29.18
N SER A 521 11.84 9.96 -28.60
CA SER A 521 11.86 8.69 -29.33
C SER A 521 10.78 8.60 -30.41
N LEU A 522 9.58 9.13 -30.15
CA LEU A 522 8.52 9.23 -31.16
C LEU A 522 8.92 10.15 -32.33
N ILE A 523 9.59 11.28 -32.04
CA ILE A 523 10.15 12.17 -33.07
C ILE A 523 11.23 11.43 -33.88
N ALA A 524 12.15 10.74 -33.21
CA ALA A 524 13.19 9.93 -33.86
C ALA A 524 12.58 8.87 -34.79
N SER A 525 11.51 8.20 -34.37
CA SER A 525 10.79 7.22 -35.20
C SER A 525 10.22 7.81 -36.49
N VAL A 526 9.77 9.07 -36.48
CA VAL A 526 9.34 9.75 -37.71
C VAL A 526 10.54 10.06 -38.60
N GLN A 527 11.63 10.58 -38.02
CA GLN A 527 12.85 10.93 -38.73
C GLN A 527 13.50 9.70 -39.41
N TYR A 528 13.63 8.59 -38.70
CA TYR A 528 14.24 7.35 -39.19
C TYR A 528 13.25 6.42 -39.92
N ARG A 529 11.99 6.84 -40.10
CA ARG A 529 10.93 6.07 -40.76
C ARG A 529 10.63 4.70 -40.15
N HIS A 530 10.90 4.52 -38.85
CA HIS A 530 10.51 3.32 -38.10
C HIS A 530 9.01 3.38 -37.75
N THR A 531 8.13 3.03 -38.68
CA THR A 531 6.69 3.35 -38.63
C THR A 531 5.77 2.24 -38.09
N HIS A 532 6.30 1.18 -37.48
CA HIS A 532 5.48 0.07 -37.00
C HIS A 532 4.40 0.54 -36.01
N ALA A 533 3.14 0.31 -36.37
CA ALA A 533 1.98 0.86 -35.66
C ALA A 533 1.97 0.45 -34.18
N ALA A 534 2.16 -0.83 -33.88
CA ALA A 534 2.09 -1.33 -32.50
C ALA A 534 3.13 -0.65 -31.59
N MET A 535 4.37 -0.46 -32.06
CA MET A 535 5.44 0.13 -31.23
C MET A 535 5.22 1.62 -30.98
N ARG A 536 4.69 2.34 -31.98
CA ARG A 536 4.27 3.73 -31.79
C ARG A 536 3.08 3.83 -30.84
N THR A 537 2.11 2.93 -30.94
CA THR A 537 0.97 2.88 -30.01
C THR A 537 1.44 2.63 -28.58
N TRP A 538 2.35 1.69 -28.36
CA TRP A 538 2.94 1.44 -27.04
C TRP A 538 3.69 2.64 -26.48
N ALA A 539 4.50 3.31 -27.30
CA ALA A 539 5.21 4.52 -26.89
C ALA A 539 4.24 5.68 -26.56
N VAL A 540 3.14 5.82 -27.31
CA VAL A 540 2.09 6.81 -27.01
C VAL A 540 1.37 6.46 -25.71
N LEU A 541 1.00 5.19 -25.48
CA LEU A 541 0.38 4.77 -24.22
C LEU A 541 1.30 5.02 -23.02
N ALA A 542 2.59 4.67 -23.14
CA ALA A 542 3.59 4.96 -22.11
C ALA A 542 3.76 6.47 -21.88
N LEU A 543 3.69 7.28 -22.94
CA LEU A 543 3.77 8.74 -22.86
C LEU A 543 2.53 9.30 -22.15
N CYS A 544 1.34 8.77 -22.43
CA CYS A 544 0.11 9.11 -21.71
C CYS A 544 0.21 8.77 -20.22
N ILE A 545 0.72 7.58 -19.86
CA ILE A 545 0.95 7.19 -18.46
C ILE A 545 1.94 8.15 -17.78
N ALA A 546 3.01 8.54 -18.47
CA ALA A 546 4.00 9.49 -17.96
C ALA A 546 3.41 10.90 -17.81
N LEU A 547 2.56 11.38 -18.71
CA LEU A 547 1.99 12.73 -18.61
C LEU A 547 0.75 12.81 -17.70
N ALA A 548 0.05 11.70 -17.49
CA ALA A 548 -1.23 11.65 -16.81
C ALA A 548 -1.24 12.30 -15.40
N PRO A 549 -0.27 12.08 -14.49
CA PRO A 549 -0.33 12.69 -13.16
C PRO A 549 -0.28 14.22 -13.22
N ALA A 550 0.62 14.78 -14.03
CA ALA A 550 0.77 16.21 -14.22
C ALA A 550 -0.44 16.82 -14.94
N ALA A 551 -1.00 16.11 -15.91
CA ALA A 551 -2.20 16.52 -16.65
C ALA A 551 -3.44 16.53 -15.75
N ILE A 552 -3.66 15.46 -14.97
CA ILE A 552 -4.77 15.35 -14.01
C ILE A 552 -4.67 16.46 -12.97
N TRP A 553 -3.48 16.64 -12.36
CA TRP A 553 -3.24 17.72 -11.41
C TRP A 553 -3.52 19.10 -12.01
N SER A 554 -3.00 19.39 -13.20
CA SER A 554 -3.22 20.67 -13.87
C SER A 554 -4.71 20.91 -14.13
N TRP A 555 -5.42 19.89 -14.60
CA TRP A 555 -6.85 19.95 -14.86
C TRP A 555 -7.68 20.18 -13.60
N THR A 556 -7.41 19.46 -12.51
CA THR A 556 -8.13 19.62 -11.24
C THR A 556 -7.88 21.00 -10.64
N THR A 557 -6.63 21.47 -10.63
CA THR A 557 -6.30 22.81 -10.13
C THR A 557 -6.95 23.92 -10.96
N LEU A 558 -7.02 23.79 -12.28
CA LEU A 558 -7.70 24.76 -13.14
C LEU A 558 -9.21 24.79 -12.87
N ARG A 559 -9.84 23.62 -12.69
CA ARG A 559 -11.25 23.51 -12.34
C ARG A 559 -11.56 24.14 -10.99
N GLU A 560 -10.76 23.86 -9.96
CA GLU A 560 -10.92 24.44 -8.62
C GLU A 560 -10.77 25.96 -8.64
N ARG A 561 -9.77 26.50 -9.36
CA ARG A 561 -9.62 27.95 -9.55
C ARG A 561 -10.81 28.56 -10.29
N GLY A 562 -11.35 27.86 -11.28
CA GLY A 562 -12.56 28.27 -12.00
C GLY A 562 -13.78 28.33 -11.10
N ALA A 563 -14.01 27.29 -10.30
CA ALA A 563 -15.11 27.21 -9.34
C ALA A 563 -14.99 28.28 -8.25
N ALA A 564 -13.80 28.48 -7.69
CA ALA A 564 -13.54 29.53 -6.69
C ALA A 564 -13.80 30.93 -7.26
N ARG A 565 -13.37 31.20 -8.50
CA ARG A 565 -13.67 32.47 -9.20
C ARG A 565 -15.16 32.65 -9.45
N ALA A 566 -15.89 31.60 -9.82
CA ALA A 566 -17.33 31.64 -10.00
C ALA A 566 -18.07 31.91 -8.68
N ALA A 567 -17.70 31.23 -7.60
CA ALA A 567 -18.25 31.43 -6.27
C ALA A 567 -17.97 32.86 -5.75
N ALA A 568 -16.76 33.37 -5.95
CA ALA A 568 -16.41 34.75 -5.61
C ALA A 568 -17.29 35.76 -6.37
N LYS A 569 -17.51 35.56 -7.68
CA LYS A 569 -18.40 36.41 -8.48
C LYS A 569 -19.86 36.38 -8.00
N VAL A 570 -20.36 35.22 -7.59
CA VAL A 570 -21.72 35.09 -7.02
C VAL A 570 -21.82 35.79 -5.67
N SER A 571 -20.83 35.64 -4.80
CA SER A 571 -20.77 36.33 -3.50
C SER A 571 -20.69 37.86 -3.67
N THR A 572 -19.86 38.37 -4.58
CA THR A 572 -19.81 39.81 -4.89
C THR A 572 -21.14 40.31 -5.45
N ARG A 573 -21.80 39.54 -6.32
CA ARG A 573 -23.11 39.91 -6.88
C ARG A 573 -24.22 39.88 -5.82
N GLN A 574 -24.18 38.96 -4.86
CA GLN A 574 -25.10 38.94 -3.71
C GLN A 574 -24.87 40.11 -2.76
N LYS A 575 -23.61 40.43 -2.41
CA LYS A 575 -23.27 41.61 -1.60
C LYS A 575 -23.74 42.92 -2.25
N ASN A 576 -23.58 43.04 -3.56
CA ASN A 576 -24.07 44.21 -4.30
C ASN A 576 -25.60 44.25 -4.42
N ALA A 577 -26.30 43.12 -4.29
CA ALA A 577 -27.75 43.03 -4.36
C ALA A 577 -28.44 43.21 -2.98
N THR A 578 -27.76 42.91 -1.87
CA THR A 578 -28.29 43.05 -0.51
C THR A 578 -28.08 44.43 0.12
N GLY A 579 -27.37 45.34 -0.55
CA GLY A 579 -27.30 46.75 -0.16
C GLY A 579 -26.70 47.01 1.23
N GLU A 580 -25.76 46.17 1.70
CA GLU A 580 -24.96 46.53 2.88
C GLU A 580 -23.95 47.62 2.47
N ALA A 581 -24.36 48.87 2.66
CA ALA A 581 -23.47 50.02 2.56
C ALA A 581 -22.38 49.92 3.64
N GLU A 582 -21.12 50.13 3.22
CA GLU A 582 -20.00 50.34 4.15
C GLU A 582 -20.36 51.42 5.18
N PRO A 583 -20.03 51.24 6.48
CA PRO A 583 -20.17 52.32 7.43
C PRO A 583 -19.20 53.44 7.05
N ALA A 584 -19.75 54.58 6.65
CA ALA A 584 -18.99 55.80 6.41
C ALA A 584 -18.17 56.14 7.65
N VAL A 585 -16.84 56.12 7.50
CA VAL A 585 -15.90 56.59 8.52
C VAL A 585 -16.14 58.08 8.72
N ALA A 586 -16.72 58.43 9.86
CA ALA A 586 -16.86 59.81 10.30
C ALA A 586 -15.48 60.40 10.59
N THR A 587 -15.04 61.34 9.75
CA THR A 587 -13.91 62.22 10.01
C THR A 587 -14.23 63.13 11.19
N THR A 588 -13.63 62.89 12.36
CA THR A 588 -13.54 63.88 13.44
C THR A 588 -12.31 64.75 13.22
N THR A 589 -12.56 65.99 12.81
CA THR A 589 -11.62 67.12 12.87
C THR A 589 -11.61 67.76 14.25
N GLY A 590 -10.42 68.04 14.78
CA GLY A 590 -10.15 68.89 15.94
C GLY A 590 -8.90 68.36 16.68
N GLY A 591 -7.80 69.09 16.90
CA GLY A 591 -7.54 70.53 16.83
C GLY A 591 -6.79 70.92 18.10
N ASN A 592 -5.47 71.16 17.95
CA ASN A 592 -4.46 71.70 18.88
C ASN A 592 -4.13 70.95 20.18
#